data_AF-A0A7S1UYJ5-F1
#
_entry.id   AF-A0A7S1UYJ5-F1
#
_cell.length_a   1.000
_cell.length_b   1.000
_cell.length_c   1.000
_cell.angle_alpha   90.00
_cell.angle_beta   90.00
_cell.angle_gamma   90.00
#
_symmetry.space_group_name_H-M   'P 1'
#
loop_
_entity.id
_entity.type
_entity.pdbx_description
1 polymer ?
#
loop_
_entity_poly.entity_id
_entity_poly.type
_entity_poly.pdbx_seq_one_letter_code
_entity_poly.pdbx_strand_id
1 'polypeptide(L)'
;MSNRSQRLLRLACLGTLFGFAASSCHKVNNLGDINAAIGTELEAHTGTGQVLVEICQFSFNWEDQNPPRCEGGPITIPDNVNVDLRCIITDDPHLHTRCAVHCPGTHVVVENDASLTLSHEDGIHKRGWVFNNATTTSVVFKGKSLTADAVVFKNSHKSAIISKKGGDMTFRHCLLKNNYHPGGGGAVRAEKGGVVKVIDTVFRDNSADKFGGAICQQEGHLILQGGHFLDNKVSQFGGAIFFTSEGETGAKLEANHVAFWSNEAHNHHATGAGGAIALTVDLFGTSGKGVDYATFTDCKFGYNLVDAGGAAIFAQGMKEIKVSGTRFEHNDQNTEPGHDHRRELLEGQMGDGPMPGGGAMYVAGVAGSDTDVEIVRSKFHKNFGEFGGALFADHSVVSVQNTGCWQNDAHDFGGCMYFLDSPATIDADSRFWGNNAIEGAGAALAADSTSLMVEDGATFGLHDDIHLLNGATMS
;
A
#
# COMPACT_ATOMS: atom_id res chain seq x y z
N MET A 1 35.55 13.46 21.73
CA MET A 1 34.36 12.79 22.30
C MET A 1 33.68 13.77 23.23
N SER A 2 32.74 14.59 22.77
CA SER A 2 31.91 15.43 23.65
C SER A 2 30.52 14.81 23.72
N ASN A 3 30.05 14.56 24.94
CA ASN A 3 28.68 14.15 25.23
C ASN A 3 27.72 15.21 24.68
N ARG A 4 26.90 14.87 23.67
CA ARG A 4 25.68 15.63 23.37
C ARG A 4 24.73 15.40 24.54
N SER A 5 24.64 16.35 25.46
CA SER A 5 23.65 16.32 26.54
C SER A 5 22.25 16.48 25.94
N GLN A 6 21.45 15.41 25.92
CA GLN A 6 20.01 15.51 25.68
C GLN A 6 19.34 16.11 26.92
N ARG A 7 18.50 17.13 26.76
CA ARG A 7 17.63 17.65 27.82
C ARG A 7 16.19 17.24 27.54
N LEU A 8 15.51 16.79 28.60
CA LEU A 8 14.15 16.25 28.58
C LEU A 8 13.20 17.32 29.14
N LEU A 9 12.26 17.79 28.32
CA LEU A 9 11.15 18.64 28.73
C LEU A 9 9.91 17.76 28.94
N ARG A 10 9.33 17.77 30.15
CA ARG A 10 8.08 17.04 30.46
C ARG A 10 6.88 17.98 30.53
N LEU A 11 5.83 17.68 29.79
CA LEU A 11 4.56 18.42 29.78
C LEU A 11 3.41 17.52 30.29
N ALA A 12 2.54 18.05 31.16
CA ALA A 12 1.38 17.32 31.70
C ALA A 12 0.12 18.21 31.82
N CYS A 13 -1.06 17.66 31.51
CA CYS A 13 -2.36 18.33 31.66
C CYS A 13 -3.07 17.84 32.93
N LEU A 14 -3.53 18.77 33.79
CA LEU A 14 -4.28 18.45 35.00
C LEU A 14 -5.78 18.33 34.67
N GLY A 15 -6.25 17.09 34.46
CA GLY A 15 -7.68 16.77 34.43
C GLY A 15 -8.23 16.31 35.78
N THR A 16 -7.40 15.68 36.62
CA THR A 16 -7.60 15.48 38.07
C THR A 16 -6.43 14.62 38.56
N LEU A 17 -5.59 15.15 39.45
CA LEU A 17 -4.61 14.32 40.16
C LEU A 17 -4.55 14.77 41.61
N PHE A 18 -5.28 14.04 42.44
CA PHE A 18 -4.94 13.90 43.85
C PHE A 18 -3.53 13.28 43.93
N GLY A 19 -2.58 14.03 44.48
CA GLY A 19 -1.56 13.42 45.34
C GLY A 19 -0.19 13.05 44.76
N PHE A 20 0.26 13.56 43.61
CA PHE A 20 1.69 13.49 43.27
C PHE A 20 2.26 14.84 42.86
N ALA A 21 3.22 15.33 43.66
CA ALA A 21 4.02 16.50 43.35
C ALA A 21 5.04 16.16 42.26
N ALA A 22 4.73 16.46 41.00
CA ALA A 22 5.72 16.46 39.93
C ALA A 22 6.31 17.88 39.81
N SER A 23 7.38 18.16 40.56
CA SER A 23 8.07 19.46 40.58
C SER A 23 8.87 19.79 39.30
N SER A 24 8.61 19.11 38.18
CA SER A 24 9.38 19.26 36.93
C SER A 24 8.54 19.25 35.65
N CYS A 25 7.20 19.35 35.72
CA CYS A 25 6.32 19.39 34.54
C CYS A 25 5.80 20.80 34.26
N HIS A 26 5.87 21.24 33.00
CA HIS A 26 5.20 22.45 32.54
C HIS A 26 3.72 22.16 32.25
N LYS A 27 2.84 23.11 32.64
CA LYS A 27 1.38 22.99 32.52
C LYS A 27 0.94 23.34 31.09
N VAL A 28 0.07 22.52 30.49
CA VAL A 28 -0.48 22.74 29.14
C VAL A 28 -2.00 22.57 29.20
N ASN A 29 -2.78 23.56 28.75
CA ASN A 29 -4.25 23.53 28.71
C ASN A 29 -4.81 23.46 27.28
N ASN A 30 -4.03 23.82 26.26
CA ASN A 30 -4.43 23.77 24.84
C ASN A 30 -3.20 23.58 23.91
N LEU A 31 -3.43 23.43 22.60
CA LEU A 31 -2.36 23.26 21.61
C LEU A 31 -1.43 24.48 21.47
N GLY A 32 -1.93 25.70 21.72
CA GLY A 32 -1.11 26.91 21.77
C GLY A 32 -0.13 26.91 22.94
N ASP A 33 -0.50 26.32 24.07
CA ASP A 33 0.38 26.16 25.24
C ASP A 33 1.55 25.18 24.93
N ILE A 34 1.35 24.19 24.05
CA ILE A 34 2.42 23.30 23.57
C ILE A 34 3.41 24.09 22.71
N ASN A 35 2.92 24.85 21.73
CA ASN A 35 3.77 25.69 20.87
C ASN A 35 4.56 26.71 21.71
N ALA A 36 3.94 27.32 22.73
CA ALA A 36 4.60 28.24 23.64
C ALA A 36 5.67 27.54 24.51
N ALA A 37 5.38 26.34 25.01
CA ALA A 37 6.35 25.55 25.79
C ALA A 37 7.56 25.11 24.94
N ILE A 38 7.32 24.64 23.71
CA ILE A 38 8.38 24.30 22.75
C ILE A 38 9.21 25.54 22.40
N GLY A 39 8.55 26.67 22.10
CA GLY A 39 9.22 27.94 21.80
C GLY A 39 10.10 28.44 22.95
N THR A 40 9.60 28.38 24.18
CA THR A 40 10.34 28.81 25.37
C THR A 40 11.61 27.97 25.58
N GLU A 41 11.53 26.64 25.39
CA GLU A 41 12.69 25.76 25.56
C GLU A 41 13.73 25.93 24.44
N LEU A 42 13.28 26.22 23.22
CA LEU A 42 14.16 26.57 22.08
C LEU A 42 14.88 27.90 22.29
N GLU A 43 14.19 28.94 22.77
CA GLU A 43 14.81 30.23 23.09
C GLU A 43 15.86 30.11 24.21
N ALA A 44 15.63 29.21 25.17
CA ALA A 44 16.57 28.92 26.23
C ALA A 44 17.82 28.16 25.73
N HIS A 45 17.84 27.61 24.51
CA HIS A 45 18.92 26.75 23.98
C HIS A 45 19.41 27.21 22.61
N THR A 46 20.46 28.04 22.58
CA THR A 46 21.10 28.56 21.36
C THR A 46 22.17 27.62 20.75
N GLY A 47 22.13 26.31 21.04
CA GLY A 47 23.17 25.33 20.67
C GLY A 47 22.67 24.05 19.98
N THR A 48 23.58 23.29 19.37
CA THR A 48 23.36 22.10 18.51
C THR A 48 22.87 20.82 19.23
N GLY A 49 22.10 20.94 20.31
CA GLY A 49 21.55 19.81 21.07
C GLY A 49 20.12 19.44 20.66
N GLN A 50 19.75 18.16 20.77
CA GLN A 50 18.36 17.72 20.59
C GLN A 50 17.52 17.99 21.86
N VAL A 51 16.34 18.57 21.70
CA VAL A 51 15.34 18.72 22.77
C VAL A 51 14.35 17.56 22.65
N LEU A 52 14.24 16.73 23.70
CA LEU A 52 13.21 15.69 23.77
C LEU A 52 12.03 16.24 24.58
N VAL A 53 10.87 16.36 23.94
CA VAL A 53 9.62 16.77 24.59
C VAL A 53 8.77 15.53 24.83
N GLU A 54 8.66 15.14 26.09
CA GLU A 54 7.81 14.03 26.53
C GLU A 54 6.50 14.63 27.05
N ILE A 55 5.40 14.41 26.33
CA ILE A 55 4.08 14.84 26.80
C ILE A 55 3.40 13.62 27.44
N CYS A 56 3.50 13.53 28.77
CA CYS A 56 3.20 12.30 29.52
C CYS A 56 1.72 12.11 29.88
N GLN A 57 0.87 13.14 29.76
CA GLN A 57 -0.50 13.06 30.28
C GLN A 57 -1.49 14.02 29.63
N PHE A 58 -2.45 13.43 28.89
CA PHE A 58 -3.74 14.05 28.56
C PHE A 58 -4.87 13.18 29.13
N SER A 59 -5.23 13.38 30.40
CA SER A 59 -6.49 12.88 30.94
C SER A 59 -7.54 13.97 30.73
N PHE A 60 -8.38 13.84 29.70
CA PHE A 60 -9.62 14.62 29.62
C PHE A 60 -10.74 13.76 30.17
N ASN A 61 -11.33 14.19 31.29
CA ASN A 61 -12.54 13.58 31.81
C ASN A 61 -13.71 14.13 30.98
N TRP A 62 -14.25 13.36 30.04
CA TRP A 62 -15.35 13.80 29.17
C TRP A 62 -16.63 13.06 29.52
N GLU A 63 -17.46 13.71 30.36
CA GLU A 63 -18.86 13.32 30.57
C GLU A 63 -19.83 13.95 29.53
N ASP A 64 -19.36 14.82 28.64
CA ASP A 64 -20.21 15.52 27.67
C ASP A 64 -20.04 15.04 26.22
N GLN A 65 -21.17 14.90 25.52
CA GLN A 65 -21.35 14.40 24.13
C GLN A 65 -20.68 15.27 23.02
N ASN A 66 -19.87 16.27 23.37
CA ASN A 66 -19.23 17.19 22.43
C ASN A 66 -17.76 17.41 22.83
N PRO A 67 -16.77 16.77 22.16
CA PRO A 67 -15.37 17.01 22.47
C PRO A 67 -15.01 18.48 22.21
N PRO A 68 -14.23 19.15 23.09
CA PRO A 68 -13.79 20.51 22.90
C PRO A 68 -12.94 20.59 21.63
N ARG A 69 -13.28 21.55 20.79
CA ARG A 69 -12.50 21.92 19.62
C ARG A 69 -11.16 22.46 20.12
N CYS A 70 -10.06 21.84 19.71
CA CYS A 70 -8.77 22.51 19.79
C CYS A 70 -8.75 23.61 18.71
N GLU A 71 -9.34 24.78 19.02
CA GLU A 71 -9.19 25.96 18.17
C GLU A 71 -7.79 26.54 18.41
N GLY A 72 -6.94 26.41 17.40
CA GLY A 72 -5.56 26.87 17.40
C GLY A 72 -4.95 26.55 16.05
N GLY A 73 -4.13 27.48 15.52
CA GLY A 73 -3.41 27.30 14.25
C GLY A 73 -2.50 26.06 14.24
N PRO A 74 -1.74 25.82 13.16
CA PRO A 74 -0.92 24.61 13.01
C PRO A 74 0.01 24.38 14.20
N ILE A 75 0.17 23.12 14.62
CA ILE A 75 1.28 22.71 15.51
C ILE A 75 2.49 22.57 14.60
N THR A 76 3.49 23.43 14.79
CA THR A 76 4.76 23.37 14.09
C THR A 76 5.80 22.84 15.06
N ILE A 77 6.37 21.67 14.77
CA ILE A 77 7.51 21.14 15.53
C ILE A 77 8.79 21.65 14.84
N PRO A 78 9.58 22.54 15.48
CA PRO A 78 10.76 23.15 14.87
C PRO A 78 11.94 22.17 14.74
N ASP A 79 12.95 22.59 13.99
CA ASP A 79 14.18 21.82 13.79
C ASP A 79 14.87 21.47 15.13
N ASN A 80 15.40 20.23 15.22
CA ASN A 80 16.09 19.67 16.39
C ASN A 80 15.22 19.32 17.62
N VAL A 81 13.88 19.31 17.49
CA VAL A 81 12.96 18.91 18.55
C VAL A 81 12.38 17.53 18.28
N ASN A 82 12.69 16.53 19.11
CA ASN A 82 11.99 15.25 19.08
C ASN A 82 10.79 15.33 20.01
N VAL A 83 9.60 15.03 19.50
CA VAL A 83 8.39 14.98 20.32
C VAL A 83 7.99 13.52 20.49
N ASP A 84 8.00 13.06 21.73
CA ASP A 84 7.50 11.74 22.13
C ASP A 84 6.17 11.95 22.86
N LEU A 85 5.07 11.58 22.20
CA LEU A 85 3.75 11.66 22.79
C LEU A 85 3.43 10.29 23.40
N ARG A 86 3.60 10.18 24.72
CA ARG A 86 3.27 8.98 25.50
C ARG A 86 2.08 9.25 26.41
N CYS A 87 0.96 8.55 26.19
CA CYS A 87 -0.13 8.56 27.14
C CYS A 87 -0.06 7.31 28.03
N ILE A 88 0.16 7.51 29.33
CA ILE A 88 -0.19 6.53 30.37
C ILE A 88 -1.70 6.67 30.60
N ILE A 89 -2.48 5.63 30.27
CA ILE A 89 -3.90 5.58 30.64
C ILE A 89 -3.97 5.10 32.09
N THR A 90 -4.66 5.85 32.94
CA THR A 90 -5.04 5.37 34.28
C THR A 90 -6.43 4.75 34.21
N ASP A 91 -6.58 3.52 34.68
CA ASP A 91 -7.81 2.73 34.71
C ASP A 91 -8.95 3.45 35.48
N ASP A 92 -9.89 4.07 34.75
CA ASP A 92 -11.23 4.33 35.26
C ASP A 92 -12.24 3.46 34.48
N PRO A 93 -12.80 2.41 35.11
CA PRO A 93 -13.70 1.47 34.47
C PRO A 93 -15.11 2.05 34.15
N HIS A 94 -15.39 3.31 34.51
CA HIS A 94 -16.68 3.95 34.26
C HIS A 94 -16.69 4.92 33.07
N LEU A 95 -15.55 5.23 32.46
CA LEU A 95 -15.45 6.10 31.28
C LEU A 95 -15.29 5.26 30.00
N HIS A 96 -16.15 5.51 29.01
CA HIS A 96 -16.03 4.88 27.69
C HIS A 96 -14.72 5.32 27.00
N THR A 97 -13.71 4.47 27.15
CA THR A 97 -12.31 4.55 26.70
C THR A 97 -12.09 5.01 25.24
N ARG A 98 -11.74 6.30 25.05
CA ARG A 98 -11.04 6.85 23.86
C ARG A 98 -10.24 8.12 24.23
N CYS A 99 -8.92 8.13 24.06
CA CYS A 99 -8.17 9.38 23.87
C CYS A 99 -8.28 9.76 22.38
N ALA A 100 -9.22 10.64 22.04
CA ALA A 100 -9.38 11.16 20.68
C ALA A 100 -8.80 12.57 20.62
N VAL A 101 -7.74 12.78 19.83
CA VAL A 101 -7.32 14.14 19.47
C VAL A 101 -8.14 14.54 18.25
N HIS A 102 -9.18 15.35 18.47
CA HIS A 102 -9.96 15.96 17.40
C HIS A 102 -9.29 17.28 16.99
N CYS A 103 -8.61 17.26 15.84
CA CYS A 103 -7.93 18.42 15.24
C CYS A 103 -8.64 18.93 13.97
N PRO A 104 -9.89 19.41 14.02
CA PRO A 104 -10.53 19.99 12.84
C PRO A 104 -9.79 21.28 12.43
N GLY A 105 -9.22 21.30 11.23
CA GLY A 105 -8.58 22.50 10.67
C GLY A 105 -7.12 22.77 11.09
N THR A 106 -6.53 21.94 11.95
CA THR A 106 -5.11 22.08 12.35
C THR A 106 -4.22 21.23 11.44
N HIS A 107 -3.16 21.82 10.88
CA HIS A 107 -2.08 21.07 10.22
C HIS A 107 -0.99 20.77 11.25
N VAL A 108 -0.56 19.51 11.38
CA VAL A 108 0.66 19.18 12.12
C VAL A 108 1.78 19.14 11.09
N VAL A 109 2.72 20.07 11.21
CA VAL A 109 3.89 20.14 10.33
C VAL A 109 5.13 19.84 11.16
N VAL A 110 5.83 18.77 10.78
CA VAL A 110 7.09 18.35 11.40
C VAL A 110 8.23 18.76 10.47
N GLU A 111 9.05 19.72 10.91
CA GLU A 111 10.13 20.32 10.10
C GLU A 111 11.52 19.70 10.38
N ASN A 112 12.54 20.30 9.77
CA ASN A 112 13.74 19.69 9.19
C ASN A 112 14.58 18.75 10.05
N ASP A 113 14.46 18.68 11.38
CA ASP A 113 15.22 17.76 12.27
C ASP A 113 14.43 17.00 13.35
N ALA A 114 13.09 17.08 13.33
CA ALA A 114 12.21 16.51 14.35
C ALA A 114 11.73 15.07 14.06
N SER A 115 11.85 14.13 15.00
CA SER A 115 11.11 12.85 14.94
C SER A 115 9.85 12.92 15.79
N LEU A 116 8.77 12.27 15.32
CA LEU A 116 7.53 12.10 16.08
C LEU A 116 7.32 10.62 16.37
N THR A 117 7.22 10.28 17.64
CA THR A 117 6.78 8.95 18.08
C THR A 117 5.39 9.07 18.68
N LEU A 118 4.46 8.27 18.15
CA LEU A 118 3.11 8.13 18.64
C LEU A 118 2.97 6.68 19.14
N SER A 119 2.90 6.50 20.45
CA SER A 119 2.80 5.17 21.05
C SER A 119 1.85 5.15 22.25
N HIS A 120 1.36 3.95 22.57
CA HIS A 120 0.60 3.67 23.77
C HIS A 120 1.37 2.63 24.60
N GLU A 121 1.58 2.87 25.91
CA GLU A 121 2.47 2.02 26.73
C GLU A 121 1.84 0.69 27.18
N ASP A 122 0.52 0.51 27.12
CA ASP A 122 -0.12 -0.70 27.65
C ASP A 122 -0.50 -1.72 26.57
N GLY A 123 0.30 -2.79 26.46
CA GLY A 123 0.07 -3.95 25.58
C GLY A 123 -1.17 -4.80 25.89
N ILE A 124 -2.07 -4.33 26.77
CA ILE A 124 -3.26 -5.06 27.24
C ILE A 124 -4.56 -4.42 26.71
N HIS A 125 -4.58 -3.11 26.45
CA HIS A 125 -5.77 -2.39 25.98
C HIS A 125 -5.61 -1.98 24.51
N LYS A 126 -6.37 -2.63 23.61
CA LYS A 126 -6.38 -2.41 22.14
C LYS A 126 -6.93 -1.04 21.68
N ARG A 127 -6.73 0.05 22.43
CA ARG A 127 -7.30 1.37 22.09
C ARG A 127 -6.25 2.47 22.22
N GLY A 128 -5.34 2.53 21.24
CA GLY A 128 -4.38 3.62 21.13
C GLY A 128 -4.96 4.89 20.51
N TRP A 129 -4.07 5.81 20.12
CA TRP A 129 -4.38 7.17 19.71
C TRP A 129 -5.32 7.21 18.50
N VAL A 130 -6.31 8.12 18.50
CA VAL A 130 -7.17 8.35 17.33
C VAL A 130 -6.91 9.74 16.76
N PHE A 131 -6.36 9.78 15.55
CA PHE A 131 -6.34 10.96 14.68
C PHE A 131 -7.56 10.89 13.76
N ASN A 132 -8.58 11.68 14.08
CA ASN A 132 -9.80 11.80 13.27
C ASN A 132 -9.85 13.18 12.61
N ASN A 133 -9.60 13.23 11.31
CA ASN A 133 -9.41 14.48 10.60
C ASN A 133 -10.44 14.69 9.48
N ALA A 134 -11.71 14.84 9.85
CA ALA A 134 -12.81 15.09 8.92
C ALA A 134 -12.73 16.42 8.11
N THR A 135 -11.57 17.08 8.08
CA THR A 135 -11.32 18.34 7.37
C THR A 135 -10.20 18.17 6.32
N THR A 136 -9.85 19.24 5.61
CA THR A 136 -8.85 19.24 4.53
C THR A 136 -7.38 19.21 5.00
N THR A 137 -7.10 18.76 6.24
CA THR A 137 -5.75 18.79 6.81
C THR A 137 -5.12 17.40 6.85
N SER A 138 -3.79 17.37 6.93
CA SER A 138 -2.94 16.17 6.93
C SER A 138 -1.81 16.37 7.93
N VAL A 139 -1.25 15.29 8.47
CA VAL A 139 0.04 15.34 9.17
C VAL A 139 1.14 15.33 8.12
N VAL A 140 1.95 16.39 8.05
CA VAL A 140 2.97 16.56 7.01
C VAL A 140 4.36 16.51 7.62
N PHE A 141 5.17 15.56 7.17
CA PHE A 141 6.59 15.41 7.49
C PHE A 141 7.42 15.95 6.33
N LYS A 142 8.41 16.81 6.60
CA LYS A 142 9.33 17.33 5.58
C LYS A 142 10.75 16.79 5.82
N GLY A 143 11.00 15.56 5.36
CA GLY A 143 12.29 14.87 5.48
C GLY A 143 12.51 14.17 6.82
N LYS A 144 11.41 13.78 7.49
CA LYS A 144 11.44 13.21 8.83
C LYS A 144 10.73 11.90 8.99
N SER A 145 11.17 11.19 10.03
CA SER A 145 10.64 9.89 10.36
C SER A 145 9.48 9.97 11.33
N LEU A 146 8.45 9.17 11.05
CA LEU A 146 7.34 8.89 11.96
C LEU A 146 7.50 7.45 12.46
N THR A 147 7.26 7.24 13.75
CA THR A 147 6.89 5.92 14.26
C THR A 147 5.53 6.00 14.93
N ALA A 148 4.55 5.29 14.39
CA ALA A 148 3.22 5.15 14.96
C ALA A 148 2.99 3.68 15.36
N ASP A 149 2.66 3.45 16.63
CA ASP A 149 2.30 2.15 17.17
C ASP A 149 0.92 2.20 17.82
N ALA A 150 0.04 1.28 17.43
CA ALA A 150 -1.35 1.18 17.89
C ALA A 150 -2.21 2.45 17.62
N VAL A 151 -1.95 3.15 16.51
CA VAL A 151 -2.64 4.42 16.18
C VAL A 151 -3.74 4.23 15.13
N VAL A 152 -4.87 4.89 15.32
CA VAL A 152 -5.96 4.97 14.35
C VAL A 152 -5.91 6.31 13.62
N PHE A 153 -5.69 6.29 12.31
CA PHE A 153 -5.79 7.47 11.45
C PHE A 153 -7.04 7.36 10.57
N LYS A 154 -7.97 8.31 10.67
CA LYS A 154 -9.23 8.21 9.94
C LYS A 154 -9.85 9.51 9.44
N ASN A 155 -10.66 9.35 8.40
CA ASN A 155 -11.53 10.37 7.81
C ASN A 155 -10.80 11.60 7.25
N SER A 156 -9.50 11.49 6.95
CA SER A 156 -8.71 12.59 6.38
C SER A 156 -9.08 12.84 4.91
N HIS A 157 -9.17 14.10 4.47
CA HIS A 157 -9.50 14.43 3.07
C HIS A 157 -8.31 14.91 2.22
N LYS A 158 -7.08 14.84 2.76
CA LYS A 158 -5.83 15.10 2.03
C LYS A 158 -4.72 14.15 2.50
N SER A 159 -4.98 12.85 2.51
CA SER A 159 -4.14 11.86 3.20
C SER A 159 -4.16 12.04 4.72
N ALA A 160 -4.10 10.94 5.46
CA ALA A 160 -3.83 11.05 6.89
C ALA A 160 -2.43 11.59 7.13
N ILE A 161 -1.48 11.12 6.32
CA ILE A 161 -0.06 11.37 6.50
C ILE A 161 0.58 11.65 5.15
N ILE A 162 1.39 12.69 5.10
CA ILE A 162 2.20 13.04 3.94
C ILE A 162 3.66 13.12 4.35
N SER A 163 4.53 12.27 3.81
CA SER A 163 5.99 12.42 3.89
C SER A 163 6.49 13.10 2.62
N LYS A 164 7.16 14.24 2.78
CA LYS A 164 7.81 14.99 1.70
C LYS A 164 9.31 14.96 1.94
N LYS A 165 10.11 14.54 0.97
CA LYS A 165 11.61 14.57 1.01
C LYS A 165 12.28 13.45 1.83
N GLY A 166 11.90 12.19 1.66
CA GLY A 166 12.79 11.10 2.09
C GLY A 166 12.67 10.63 3.55
N GLY A 167 11.61 10.98 4.27
CA GLY A 167 11.45 10.63 5.68
C GLY A 167 10.89 9.22 5.90
N ASP A 168 11.51 8.41 6.76
CA ASP A 168 11.10 7.02 7.04
C ASP A 168 9.82 6.95 7.89
N MET A 169 8.80 6.24 7.42
CA MET A 169 7.52 6.13 8.12
C MET A 169 7.32 4.70 8.59
N THR A 170 7.15 4.49 9.89
CA THR A 170 6.86 3.16 10.46
C THR A 170 5.49 3.13 11.11
N PHE A 171 4.66 2.19 10.68
CA PHE A 171 3.34 1.90 11.24
C PHE A 171 3.33 0.49 11.83
N ARG A 172 2.99 0.37 13.12
CA ARG A 172 2.85 -0.91 13.83
C ARG A 172 1.47 -0.99 14.45
N HIS A 173 0.75 -2.08 14.25
CA HIS A 173 -0.57 -2.30 14.88
C HIS A 173 -1.58 -1.17 14.66
N CYS A 174 -1.45 -0.43 13.55
CA CYS A 174 -2.26 0.75 13.28
C CYS A 174 -3.55 0.39 12.52
N LEU A 175 -4.48 1.32 12.51
CA LEU A 175 -5.66 1.28 11.64
C LEU A 175 -5.77 2.60 10.87
N LEU A 176 -5.54 2.55 9.57
CA LEU A 176 -5.72 3.69 8.68
C LEU A 176 -6.99 3.47 7.87
N LYS A 177 -8.03 4.27 8.12
CA LYS A 177 -9.33 4.04 7.47
C LYS A 177 -10.10 5.25 7.00
N ASN A 178 -10.90 5.10 5.95
CA ASN A 178 -11.75 6.16 5.40
C ASN A 178 -10.96 7.44 5.06
N ASN A 179 -9.69 7.32 4.70
CA ASN A 179 -8.89 8.47 4.33
C ASN A 179 -8.89 8.64 2.81
N TYR A 180 -8.86 9.88 2.36
CA TYR A 180 -9.02 10.28 0.98
C TYR A 180 -7.92 11.25 0.54
N HIS A 181 -7.46 11.14 -0.71
CA HIS A 181 -6.61 12.14 -1.33
C HIS A 181 -6.88 12.28 -2.84
N PRO A 182 -7.05 13.51 -3.40
CA PRO A 182 -7.36 13.71 -4.82
C PRO A 182 -6.21 13.42 -5.81
N GLY A 183 -4.97 13.37 -5.31
CA GLY A 183 -3.77 12.95 -6.04
C GLY A 183 -3.44 11.47 -5.85
N GLY A 184 -2.96 11.07 -4.68
CA GLY A 184 -2.76 9.66 -4.35
C GLY A 184 -2.45 9.40 -2.89
N GLY A 185 -2.59 8.15 -2.46
CA GLY A 185 -2.24 7.70 -1.12
C GLY A 185 -3.24 8.18 -0.09
N GLY A 186 -4.50 7.76 -0.24
CA GLY A 186 -5.61 8.22 0.57
C GLY A 186 -5.34 8.16 2.07
N ALA A 187 -4.57 7.18 2.55
CA ALA A 187 -4.04 7.17 3.92
C ALA A 187 -2.62 7.77 4.01
N VAL A 188 -1.67 7.23 3.25
CA VAL A 188 -0.25 7.63 3.31
C VAL A 188 0.22 8.03 1.92
N ARG A 189 0.70 9.26 1.82
CA ARG A 189 1.42 9.74 0.64
C ARG A 189 2.88 9.95 0.99
N ALA A 190 3.78 9.25 0.32
CA ALA A 190 5.21 9.38 0.52
C ALA A 190 5.87 9.79 -0.79
N GLU A 191 6.50 10.96 -0.75
CA GLU A 191 7.09 11.65 -1.90
C GLU A 191 8.60 11.80 -1.70
N LYS A 192 9.35 11.56 -2.79
CA LYS A 192 10.79 11.85 -2.89
C LYS A 192 11.66 11.00 -1.98
N GLY A 193 11.43 9.68 -2.01
CA GLY A 193 12.22 8.67 -1.32
C GLY A 193 11.81 8.42 0.13
N GLY A 194 12.61 7.61 0.83
CA GLY A 194 12.38 7.19 2.23
C GLY A 194 11.79 5.79 2.33
N VAL A 195 11.88 5.18 3.53
CA VAL A 195 11.34 3.84 3.79
C VAL A 195 9.97 3.95 4.46
N VAL A 196 8.94 3.41 3.81
CA VAL A 196 7.64 3.19 4.46
C VAL A 196 7.57 1.74 4.93
N LYS A 197 7.55 1.54 6.25
CA LYS A 197 7.44 0.24 6.89
C LYS A 197 6.08 0.07 7.55
N VAL A 198 5.35 -0.95 7.14
CA VAL A 198 4.03 -1.31 7.66
C VAL A 198 4.12 -2.68 8.31
N ILE A 199 3.77 -2.78 9.59
CA ILE A 199 3.80 -4.02 10.36
C ILE A 199 2.43 -4.22 11.03
N ASP A 200 1.80 -5.37 10.79
CA ASP A 200 0.54 -5.79 11.43
C ASP A 200 -0.53 -4.69 11.48
N THR A 201 -0.63 -3.94 10.39
CA THR A 201 -1.47 -2.73 10.28
C THR A 201 -2.58 -2.96 9.27
N VAL A 202 -3.73 -2.33 9.50
CA VAL A 202 -4.88 -2.42 8.61
C VAL A 202 -5.11 -1.09 7.88
N PHE A 203 -5.14 -1.15 6.56
CA PHE A 203 -5.60 -0.08 5.67
C PHE A 203 -6.97 -0.46 5.13
N ARG A 204 -8.01 0.28 5.51
CA ARG A 204 -9.39 -0.07 5.17
C ARG A 204 -10.18 1.09 4.60
N ASP A 205 -10.94 0.88 3.52
CA ASP A 205 -11.88 1.87 2.98
C ASP A 205 -11.19 3.21 2.64
N ASN A 206 -9.89 3.21 2.30
CA ASN A 206 -9.18 4.42 1.89
C ASN A 206 -9.31 4.59 0.38
N SER A 207 -9.37 5.84 -0.08
CA SER A 207 -9.55 6.13 -1.50
C SER A 207 -8.69 7.27 -2.03
N ALA A 208 -8.46 7.26 -3.34
CA ALA A 208 -7.82 8.35 -4.04
C ALA A 208 -8.36 8.47 -5.46
N ASP A 209 -8.21 9.63 -6.10
CA ASP A 209 -8.70 9.77 -7.48
C ASP A 209 -7.70 9.18 -8.49
N LYS A 210 -6.38 9.22 -8.22
CA LYS A 210 -5.37 8.84 -9.23
C LYS A 210 -4.45 7.70 -8.82
N PHE A 211 -3.83 7.74 -7.65
CA PHE A 211 -2.77 6.78 -7.33
C PHE A 211 -2.94 6.18 -5.93
N GLY A 212 -3.11 4.87 -5.80
CA GLY A 212 -3.03 4.19 -4.51
C GLY A 212 -4.11 4.63 -3.52
N GLY A 213 -5.23 3.90 -3.43
CA GLY A 213 -6.30 4.27 -2.50
C GLY A 213 -5.85 4.35 -1.04
N ALA A 214 -4.91 3.50 -0.62
CA ALA A 214 -4.30 3.53 0.70
C ALA A 214 -2.92 4.21 0.69
N ILE A 215 -1.97 3.69 -0.08
CA ILE A 215 -0.58 4.14 -0.08
C ILE A 215 -0.17 4.55 -1.49
N CYS A 216 0.40 5.74 -1.61
CA CYS A 216 1.12 6.18 -2.79
C CYS A 216 2.57 6.43 -2.39
N GLN A 217 3.47 5.58 -2.88
CA GLN A 217 4.90 5.66 -2.68
C GLN A 217 5.56 6.08 -4.00
N GLN A 218 6.20 7.25 -4.00
CA GLN A 218 7.02 7.75 -5.09
C GLN A 218 8.47 7.76 -4.60
N GLU A 219 9.32 6.99 -5.26
CA GLU A 219 10.74 6.74 -4.92
C GLU A 219 10.90 5.96 -3.58
N GLY A 220 12.09 5.41 -3.28
CA GLY A 220 12.39 4.72 -2.01
C GLY A 220 11.87 3.28 -1.84
N HIS A 221 11.63 2.85 -0.59
CA HIS A 221 11.29 1.44 -0.28
C HIS A 221 9.98 1.31 0.49
N LEU A 222 9.17 0.31 0.10
CA LEU A 222 7.95 -0.07 0.79
C LEU A 222 8.09 -1.48 1.37
N ILE A 223 8.05 -1.60 2.69
CA ILE A 223 8.18 -2.87 3.41
C ILE A 223 6.88 -3.15 4.14
N LEU A 224 6.21 -4.24 3.80
CA LEU A 224 4.94 -4.68 4.38
C LEU A 224 5.14 -6.05 5.06
N GLN A 225 4.83 -6.13 6.35
CA GLN A 225 4.99 -7.33 7.17
C GLN A 225 3.70 -7.59 7.95
N GLY A 226 2.92 -8.57 7.52
CA GLY A 226 1.59 -8.81 8.08
C GLY A 226 0.56 -7.74 7.70
N GLY A 227 -0.63 -7.85 8.28
CA GLY A 227 -1.69 -6.85 8.12
C GLY A 227 -2.57 -7.02 6.86
N HIS A 228 -3.43 -6.04 6.63
CA HIS A 228 -4.50 -6.12 5.64
C HIS A 228 -4.72 -4.81 4.88
N PHE A 229 -4.89 -4.89 3.57
CA PHE A 229 -5.42 -3.84 2.71
C PHE A 229 -6.81 -4.28 2.23
N LEU A 230 -7.84 -3.65 2.78
CA LEU A 230 -9.24 -4.04 2.61
C LEU A 230 -10.03 -2.91 1.97
N ASP A 231 -10.81 -3.20 0.93
CA ASP A 231 -11.82 -2.29 0.40
C ASP A 231 -11.26 -0.90 -0.01
N ASN A 232 -9.98 -0.82 -0.40
CA ASN A 232 -9.37 0.44 -0.83
C ASN A 232 -9.62 0.66 -2.32
N LYS A 233 -9.86 1.91 -2.71
CA LYS A 233 -10.37 2.24 -4.05
C LYS A 233 -9.61 3.37 -4.72
N VAL A 234 -9.41 3.26 -6.03
CA VAL A 234 -8.87 4.35 -6.85
C VAL A 234 -9.61 4.46 -8.18
N SER A 235 -9.63 5.65 -8.77
CA SER A 235 -10.21 5.86 -10.11
C SER A 235 -9.17 5.78 -11.25
N GLN A 236 -7.90 5.48 -10.96
CA GLN A 236 -6.88 5.25 -12.00
C GLN A 236 -5.95 4.09 -11.65
N PHE A 237 -4.91 4.26 -10.83
CA PHE A 237 -3.86 3.23 -10.67
C PHE A 237 -3.68 2.74 -9.23
N GLY A 238 -3.79 1.42 -9.02
CA GLY A 238 -3.49 0.77 -7.74
C GLY A 238 -4.59 0.96 -6.71
N GLY A 239 -5.57 0.03 -6.62
CA GLY A 239 -6.70 0.21 -5.71
C GLY A 239 -6.30 0.39 -4.25
N ALA A 240 -5.30 -0.35 -3.78
CA ALA A 240 -4.68 -0.13 -2.47
C ALA A 240 -3.36 0.64 -2.57
N ILE A 241 -2.43 0.15 -3.38
CA ILE A 241 -1.05 0.63 -3.40
C ILE A 241 -0.69 1.06 -4.81
N PHE A 242 -0.14 2.25 -4.91
CA PHE A 242 0.62 2.69 -6.07
C PHE A 242 2.08 2.87 -5.66
N PHE A 243 2.99 2.21 -6.37
CA PHE A 243 4.43 2.27 -6.13
C PHE A 243 5.14 2.59 -7.44
N THR A 244 6.01 3.60 -7.40
CA THR A 244 6.85 4.00 -8.53
C THR A 244 8.22 4.45 -8.07
N SER A 245 9.26 4.20 -8.87
CA SER A 245 10.63 4.67 -8.63
C SER A 245 10.94 6.04 -9.21
N GLU A 246 10.11 6.58 -10.13
CA GLU A 246 10.39 7.82 -10.88
C GLU A 246 11.84 7.93 -11.41
N GLY A 247 12.45 6.79 -11.80
CA GLY A 247 13.82 6.73 -12.31
C GLY A 247 14.93 6.51 -11.27
N GLU A 248 14.60 6.36 -9.98
CA GLU A 248 15.56 5.89 -8.98
C GLU A 248 15.91 4.41 -9.18
N THR A 249 17.20 4.08 -9.13
CA THR A 249 17.62 2.69 -9.27
C THR A 249 17.58 1.95 -7.95
N GLY A 250 16.81 0.85 -7.88
CA GLY A 250 16.89 -0.12 -6.79
C GLY A 250 15.86 0.09 -5.69
N ALA A 251 14.83 0.90 -5.93
CA ALA A 251 13.66 0.97 -5.09
C ALA A 251 12.97 -0.42 -5.04
N LYS A 252 12.27 -0.69 -3.93
CA LYS A 252 11.78 -2.04 -3.61
C LYS A 252 10.42 -2.03 -2.94
N LEU A 253 9.57 -2.96 -3.35
CA LEU A 253 8.40 -3.37 -2.60
C LEU A 253 8.62 -4.79 -2.07
N GLU A 254 8.62 -4.94 -0.74
CA GLU A 254 8.72 -6.25 -0.08
C GLU A 254 7.48 -6.48 0.75
N ALA A 255 6.63 -7.42 0.35
CA ALA A 255 5.43 -7.81 1.07
C ALA A 255 5.56 -9.25 1.58
N ASN A 256 5.40 -9.42 2.90
CA ASN A 256 5.45 -10.70 3.56
C ASN A 256 4.23 -10.92 4.47
N HIS A 257 3.50 -12.02 4.28
CA HIS A 257 2.30 -12.36 5.06
C HIS A 257 1.19 -11.30 5.02
N VAL A 258 1.03 -10.59 3.90
CA VAL A 258 0.06 -9.50 3.76
C VAL A 258 -1.16 -9.97 2.96
N ALA A 259 -2.35 -9.52 3.36
CA ALA A 259 -3.58 -9.75 2.60
C ALA A 259 -4.09 -8.48 1.89
N PHE A 260 -4.34 -8.57 0.59
CA PHE A 260 -4.98 -7.57 -0.25
C PHE A 260 -6.35 -8.10 -0.69
N TRP A 261 -7.41 -7.55 -0.12
CA TRP A 261 -8.77 -8.06 -0.31
C TRP A 261 -9.74 -6.98 -0.75
N SER A 262 -10.50 -7.27 -1.81
CA SER A 262 -11.57 -6.37 -2.29
C SER A 262 -11.10 -4.95 -2.60
N ASN A 263 -9.85 -4.80 -3.06
CA ASN A 263 -9.36 -3.51 -3.53
C ASN A 263 -9.73 -3.33 -4.99
N GLU A 264 -10.08 -2.09 -5.37
CA GLU A 264 -10.67 -1.81 -6.67
C GLU A 264 -9.96 -0.63 -7.36
N ALA A 265 -9.65 -0.79 -8.65
CA ALA A 265 -9.19 0.28 -9.50
C ALA A 265 -10.14 0.44 -10.70
N HIS A 266 -10.83 1.58 -10.76
CA HIS A 266 -11.78 1.91 -11.83
C HIS A 266 -11.08 2.77 -12.88
N ASN A 267 -10.18 2.17 -13.66
CA ASN A 267 -9.44 2.87 -14.71
C ASN A 267 -10.13 2.77 -16.06
N HIS A 268 -10.84 3.82 -16.45
CA HIS A 268 -11.42 3.91 -17.79
C HIS A 268 -10.41 4.37 -18.86
N HIS A 269 -9.11 4.48 -18.54
CA HIS A 269 -8.07 4.91 -19.48
C HIS A 269 -7.24 3.72 -19.99
N ALA A 270 -6.74 3.85 -21.21
CA ALA A 270 -6.02 2.83 -21.97
C ALA A 270 -4.58 2.49 -21.48
N THR A 271 -4.24 2.68 -20.20
CA THR A 271 -2.87 2.51 -19.69
C THR A 271 -2.70 1.38 -18.66
N GLY A 272 -3.76 0.59 -18.42
CA GLY A 272 -3.76 -0.53 -17.46
C GLY A 272 -3.67 -0.09 -16.00
N ALA A 273 -4.21 -0.88 -15.08
CA ALA A 273 -4.14 -0.64 -13.65
C ALA A 273 -4.07 -1.93 -12.84
N GLY A 274 -3.67 -1.81 -11.58
CA GLY A 274 -3.65 -2.88 -10.60
C GLY A 274 -4.82 -2.74 -9.63
N GLY A 275 -5.72 -3.73 -9.56
CA GLY A 275 -6.88 -3.63 -8.65
C GLY A 275 -6.47 -3.59 -7.18
N ALA A 276 -5.39 -4.26 -6.77
CA ALA A 276 -4.76 -4.04 -5.47
C ALA A 276 -3.51 -3.17 -5.56
N ILE A 277 -2.56 -3.55 -6.43
CA ILE A 277 -1.24 -2.94 -6.47
C ILE A 277 -0.89 -2.58 -7.91
N ALA A 278 -0.56 -1.33 -8.15
CA ALA A 278 0.08 -0.89 -9.39
C ALA A 278 1.55 -0.56 -9.13
N LEU A 279 2.43 -1.21 -9.90
CA LEU A 279 3.86 -1.01 -9.93
C LEU A 279 4.22 -0.45 -11.30
N THR A 280 4.80 0.74 -11.36
CA THR A 280 5.19 1.34 -12.64
C THR A 280 6.44 2.17 -12.48
N VAL A 281 7.33 2.11 -13.47
CA VAL A 281 8.57 2.87 -13.48
C VAL A 281 8.41 4.27 -14.07
N ASP A 282 7.37 4.53 -14.87
CA ASP A 282 7.19 5.84 -15.48
C ASP A 282 5.78 6.05 -16.08
N LEU A 283 4.93 6.82 -15.40
CA LEU A 283 3.66 7.29 -15.97
C LEU A 283 3.85 8.44 -16.99
N PHE A 284 5.05 9.02 -17.09
CA PHE A 284 5.32 10.28 -17.77
C PHE A 284 6.39 10.21 -18.88
N GLY A 285 6.89 9.02 -19.23
CA GLY A 285 7.61 8.76 -20.49
C GLY A 285 9.05 9.30 -20.58
N THR A 286 9.76 9.41 -19.47
CA THR A 286 11.16 9.79 -19.37
C THR A 286 12.12 8.58 -19.25
N SER A 287 12.52 8.07 -20.41
CA SER A 287 13.76 7.30 -20.66
C SER A 287 13.95 5.97 -19.91
N GLY A 288 13.91 4.89 -20.70
CA GLY A 288 14.20 3.53 -20.26
C GLY A 288 15.51 3.38 -19.47
N LYS A 289 15.36 2.78 -18.29
CA LYS A 289 16.25 1.81 -17.63
C LYS A 289 15.53 1.41 -16.34
N GLY A 290 14.78 0.31 -16.38
CA GLY A 290 14.03 -0.17 -15.21
C GLY A 290 14.97 -0.55 -14.08
N VAL A 291 14.65 -0.12 -12.85
CA VAL A 291 15.11 -0.84 -11.65
C VAL A 291 14.15 -0.64 -10.49
N ASP A 292 13.11 -1.48 -10.44
CA ASP A 292 12.46 -1.82 -9.18
C ASP A 292 12.29 -3.32 -9.04
N TYR A 293 12.31 -3.77 -7.78
CA TYR A 293 12.10 -5.15 -7.38
C TYR A 293 10.84 -5.23 -6.57
N ALA A 294 9.97 -6.20 -6.89
CA ALA A 294 8.83 -6.52 -6.06
C ALA A 294 8.92 -7.96 -5.59
N THR A 295 8.72 -8.19 -4.30
CA THR A 295 8.68 -9.53 -3.72
C THR A 295 7.42 -9.70 -2.89
N PHE A 296 6.67 -10.76 -3.18
CA PHE A 296 5.47 -11.16 -2.47
C PHE A 296 5.68 -12.57 -1.91
N THR A 297 5.78 -12.69 -0.60
CA THR A 297 6.03 -13.96 0.08
C THR A 297 4.91 -14.26 1.08
N ASP A 298 4.28 -15.43 0.93
CA ASP A 298 3.18 -15.89 1.78
C ASP A 298 2.01 -14.87 1.84
N CYS A 299 1.80 -14.13 0.75
CA CYS A 299 0.76 -13.12 0.64
C CYS A 299 -0.55 -13.73 0.13
N LYS A 300 -1.62 -12.94 0.25
CA LYS A 300 -2.94 -13.29 -0.25
C LYS A 300 -3.55 -12.13 -1.01
N PHE A 301 -3.93 -12.37 -2.26
CA PHE A 301 -4.67 -11.42 -3.08
C PHE A 301 -6.01 -12.04 -3.41
N GLY A 302 -7.12 -11.42 -3.00
CA GLY A 302 -8.39 -11.89 -3.54
C GLY A 302 -9.52 -10.90 -3.61
N TYR A 303 -10.46 -11.19 -4.51
CA TYR A 303 -11.58 -10.30 -4.82
C TYR A 303 -11.14 -8.91 -5.25
N ASN A 304 -9.92 -8.74 -5.73
CA ASN A 304 -9.47 -7.45 -6.25
C ASN A 304 -9.97 -7.28 -7.68
N LEU A 305 -10.33 -6.04 -8.02
CA LEU A 305 -11.09 -5.72 -9.23
C LEU A 305 -10.40 -4.61 -10.02
N VAL A 306 -10.38 -4.76 -11.34
CA VAL A 306 -9.94 -3.70 -12.24
C VAL A 306 -10.76 -3.69 -13.52
N ASP A 307 -10.93 -2.52 -14.13
CA ASP A 307 -11.55 -2.41 -15.46
C ASP A 307 -10.61 -2.90 -16.57
N ALA A 308 -9.31 -2.59 -16.48
CA ALA A 308 -8.30 -2.96 -17.46
C ALA A 308 -6.92 -3.12 -16.79
N GLY A 309 -6.20 -4.21 -17.08
CA GLY A 309 -4.88 -4.50 -16.52
C GLY A 309 -4.84 -5.73 -15.60
N GLY A 310 -4.08 -5.68 -14.51
CA GLY A 310 -3.90 -6.82 -13.59
C GLY A 310 -4.81 -6.71 -12.38
N ALA A 311 -5.82 -7.58 -12.25
CA ALA A 311 -6.85 -7.34 -11.22
C ALA A 311 -6.33 -7.37 -9.77
N ALA A 312 -5.26 -8.12 -9.48
CA ALA A 312 -4.53 -7.95 -8.23
C ALA A 312 -3.32 -7.05 -8.42
N ILE A 313 -2.40 -7.44 -9.30
CA ILE A 313 -1.12 -6.76 -9.49
C ILE A 313 -0.97 -6.37 -10.96
N PHE A 314 -0.76 -5.08 -11.20
CA PHE A 314 -0.24 -4.60 -12.46
C PHE A 314 1.20 -4.15 -12.26
N ALA A 315 2.09 -4.60 -13.13
CA ALA A 315 3.49 -4.25 -13.07
C ALA A 315 4.03 -3.94 -14.46
N GLN A 316 4.66 -2.78 -14.61
CA GLN A 316 5.25 -2.35 -15.87
C GLN A 316 6.67 -1.82 -15.69
N GLY A 317 7.60 -2.33 -16.50
CA GLY A 317 9.00 -1.92 -16.53
C GLY A 317 9.81 -2.31 -15.29
N MET A 318 9.32 -3.29 -14.53
CA MET A 318 10.03 -3.81 -13.37
C MET A 318 11.28 -4.57 -13.82
N LYS A 319 12.31 -4.61 -12.98
CA LYS A 319 13.46 -5.48 -13.25
C LYS A 319 13.14 -6.92 -12.86
N GLU A 320 12.54 -7.10 -11.70
CA GLU A 320 12.25 -8.42 -11.17
C GLU A 320 10.97 -8.40 -10.31
N ILE A 321 10.15 -9.44 -10.48
CA ILE A 321 8.99 -9.72 -9.64
C ILE A 321 9.10 -11.16 -9.14
N LYS A 322 9.15 -11.32 -7.82
CA LYS A 322 9.18 -12.62 -7.15
C LYS A 322 7.89 -12.86 -6.39
N VAL A 323 7.28 -14.02 -6.61
CA VAL A 323 6.06 -14.46 -5.95
C VAL A 323 6.30 -15.83 -5.36
N SER A 324 6.32 -15.94 -4.04
CA SER A 324 6.54 -17.21 -3.33
C SER A 324 5.45 -17.50 -2.32
N GLY A 325 4.94 -18.75 -2.28
CA GLY A 325 3.97 -19.15 -1.26
C GLY A 325 2.65 -18.36 -1.30
N THR A 326 2.39 -17.63 -2.37
CA THR A 326 1.34 -16.61 -2.43
C THR A 326 0.09 -17.17 -3.11
N ARG A 327 -1.09 -16.72 -2.67
CA ARG A 327 -2.39 -17.13 -3.22
C ARG A 327 -3.11 -15.98 -3.88
N PHE A 328 -3.52 -16.17 -5.14
CA PHE A 328 -4.38 -15.27 -5.90
C PHE A 328 -5.73 -15.96 -6.11
N GLU A 329 -6.78 -15.37 -5.53
CA GLU A 329 -8.12 -15.92 -5.60
C GLU A 329 -9.19 -14.91 -6.01
N HIS A 330 -10.07 -15.25 -6.94
CA HIS A 330 -11.22 -14.40 -7.24
C HIS A 330 -10.84 -12.98 -7.67
N ASN A 331 -9.66 -12.78 -8.25
CA ASN A 331 -9.31 -11.48 -8.82
C ASN A 331 -9.90 -11.39 -10.23
N ASP A 332 -10.49 -10.25 -10.55
CA ASP A 332 -11.38 -10.13 -11.70
C ASP A 332 -11.10 -8.84 -12.47
N GLN A 333 -10.82 -8.98 -13.76
CA GLN A 333 -10.71 -7.88 -14.71
C GLN A 333 -12.07 -7.64 -15.39
N ASN A 334 -13.14 -7.42 -14.62
CA ASN A 334 -14.44 -6.98 -15.16
C ASN A 334 -15.37 -6.49 -14.04
N THR A 335 -15.73 -5.21 -14.10
CA THR A 335 -16.72 -4.61 -13.19
C THR A 335 -18.12 -5.05 -13.58
N GLU A 336 -18.65 -6.11 -12.95
CA GLU A 336 -19.98 -6.16 -12.29
C GLU A 336 -20.34 -7.60 -11.84
N PRO A 337 -20.77 -7.83 -10.58
CA PRO A 337 -21.25 -9.13 -10.14
C PRO A 337 -22.53 -9.53 -10.89
N GLY A 338 -22.42 -10.48 -11.82
CA GLY A 338 -23.57 -11.09 -12.49
C GLY A 338 -23.91 -10.58 -13.90
N HIS A 339 -23.05 -9.78 -14.53
CA HIS A 339 -23.19 -9.42 -15.94
C HIS A 339 -22.37 -10.38 -16.83
N ASP A 340 -23.07 -11.30 -17.52
CA ASP A 340 -22.51 -12.16 -18.57
C ASP A 340 -22.24 -11.32 -19.83
N HIS A 341 -21.04 -10.73 -19.92
CA HIS A 341 -20.58 -9.94 -21.07
C HIS A 341 -20.31 -10.77 -22.34
N ARG A 342 -20.69 -12.06 -22.41
CA ARG A 342 -20.67 -12.89 -23.64
C ARG A 342 -21.35 -12.27 -24.87
N ARG A 343 -22.02 -11.12 -24.77
CA ARG A 343 -22.86 -10.55 -25.84
C ARG A 343 -22.53 -9.15 -26.34
N GLU A 344 -21.71 -8.34 -25.66
CA GLU A 344 -21.53 -6.93 -26.08
C GLU A 344 -20.23 -6.62 -26.82
N LEU A 345 -19.25 -7.54 -26.86
CA LEU A 345 -18.07 -7.40 -27.74
C LEU A 345 -18.37 -7.67 -29.23
N LEU A 346 -19.63 -7.99 -29.60
CA LEU A 346 -19.98 -8.36 -30.97
C LEU A 346 -20.39 -7.22 -31.92
N GLU A 347 -20.46 -5.95 -31.50
CA GLU A 347 -20.83 -4.87 -32.43
C GLU A 347 -19.97 -3.60 -32.27
N GLY A 348 -18.77 -3.64 -32.87
CA GLY A 348 -18.39 -2.58 -33.80
C GLY A 348 -17.80 -1.28 -33.26
N GLN A 349 -16.89 -1.31 -32.28
CA GLN A 349 -15.89 -0.24 -32.08
C GLN A 349 -14.52 -0.81 -31.63
N MET A 350 -13.75 -1.36 -32.58
CA MET A 350 -12.31 -1.58 -32.41
C MET A 350 -11.56 -0.25 -32.63
N GLY A 351 -11.63 0.65 -31.66
CA GLY A 351 -10.84 1.87 -31.60
C GLY A 351 -10.94 2.44 -30.19
N ASP A 352 -9.86 2.30 -29.41
CA ASP A 352 -9.72 2.67 -27.99
C ASP A 352 -10.49 1.78 -26.98
N GLY A 353 -10.43 0.45 -27.14
CA GLY A 353 -10.91 -0.51 -26.13
C GLY A 353 -10.07 -0.53 -24.84
N PRO A 354 -10.61 -1.05 -23.71
CA PRO A 354 -9.86 -1.26 -22.49
C PRO A 354 -8.59 -2.08 -22.77
N MET A 355 -7.50 -1.78 -22.06
CA MET A 355 -6.23 -2.49 -22.27
C MET A 355 -6.37 -3.98 -21.92
N PRO A 356 -5.83 -4.89 -22.76
CA PRO A 356 -5.77 -6.32 -22.47
C PRO A 356 -5.07 -6.59 -21.12
N GLY A 357 -5.67 -7.41 -20.28
CA GLY A 357 -5.26 -7.59 -18.88
C GLY A 357 -5.22 -9.04 -18.41
N GLY A 358 -4.52 -9.28 -17.29
CA GLY A 358 -4.41 -10.58 -16.63
C GLY A 358 -5.26 -10.66 -15.37
N GLY A 359 -5.92 -11.80 -15.17
CA GLY A 359 -6.98 -11.87 -14.15
C GLY A 359 -6.48 -11.83 -12.71
N ALA A 360 -5.22 -12.19 -12.44
CA ALA A 360 -4.57 -11.84 -11.18
C ALA A 360 -3.41 -10.88 -11.39
N MET A 361 -2.54 -11.18 -12.35
CA MET A 361 -1.32 -10.45 -12.60
C MET A 361 -1.22 -10.05 -14.06
N TYR A 362 -0.91 -8.78 -14.30
CA TYR A 362 -0.38 -8.31 -15.57
C TYR A 362 1.05 -7.84 -15.33
N VAL A 363 1.99 -8.37 -16.10
CA VAL A 363 3.39 -7.96 -16.07
C VAL A 363 3.86 -7.62 -17.47
N ALA A 364 4.38 -6.41 -17.66
CA ALA A 364 4.99 -6.00 -18.91
C ALA A 364 6.40 -5.45 -18.71
N GLY A 365 7.31 -5.85 -19.60
CA GLY A 365 8.58 -5.17 -19.79
C GLY A 365 8.43 -3.77 -20.38
N VAL A 366 9.56 -3.12 -20.68
CA VAL A 366 9.62 -1.86 -21.42
C VAL A 366 10.59 -1.98 -22.58
N ALA A 367 10.50 -1.09 -23.57
CA ALA A 367 11.34 -1.15 -24.76
C ALA A 367 12.84 -1.33 -24.42
N GLY A 368 13.39 -2.48 -24.81
CA GLY A 368 14.80 -2.83 -24.61
C GLY A 368 15.15 -3.44 -23.23
N SER A 369 14.16 -3.79 -22.40
CA SER A 369 14.37 -4.50 -21.13
C SER A 369 13.16 -5.34 -20.75
N ASP A 370 13.36 -6.66 -20.71
CA ASP A 370 12.35 -7.59 -20.20
C ASP A 370 12.27 -7.52 -18.66
N THR A 371 11.13 -7.94 -18.11
CA THR A 371 10.96 -8.15 -16.67
C THR A 371 11.19 -9.61 -16.31
N ASP A 372 12.05 -9.88 -15.31
CA ASP A 372 12.22 -11.23 -14.76
C ASP A 372 11.06 -11.54 -13.80
N VAL A 373 10.31 -12.62 -14.05
CA VAL A 373 9.16 -13.05 -13.23
C VAL A 373 9.41 -14.45 -12.69
N GLU A 374 9.49 -14.57 -11.36
CA GLU A 374 9.68 -15.85 -10.68
C GLU A 374 8.46 -16.17 -9.80
N ILE A 375 7.79 -17.28 -10.08
CA ILE A 375 6.61 -17.74 -9.35
C ILE A 375 6.91 -19.13 -8.76
N VAL A 376 6.93 -19.23 -7.44
CA VAL A 376 7.32 -20.45 -6.73
C VAL A 376 6.27 -20.83 -5.68
N ARG A 377 5.89 -22.11 -5.60
CA ARG A 377 5.02 -22.62 -4.52
C ARG A 377 3.72 -21.83 -4.35
N SER A 378 3.19 -21.30 -5.45
CA SER A 378 2.07 -20.35 -5.43
C SER A 378 0.79 -20.96 -5.99
N LYS A 379 -0.32 -20.26 -5.81
CA LYS A 379 -1.66 -20.76 -6.14
C LYS A 379 -2.48 -19.68 -6.84
N PHE A 380 -2.97 -19.99 -8.03
CA PHE A 380 -3.88 -19.13 -8.79
C PHE A 380 -5.19 -19.86 -9.00
N HIS A 381 -6.29 -19.31 -8.49
CA HIS A 381 -7.59 -19.90 -8.76
C HIS A 381 -8.74 -18.92 -8.85
N LYS A 382 -9.69 -19.24 -9.72
CA LYS A 382 -10.90 -18.44 -9.93
C LYS A 382 -10.59 -16.99 -10.25
N ASN A 383 -9.47 -16.75 -10.93
CA ASN A 383 -9.16 -15.43 -11.44
C ASN A 383 -9.74 -15.33 -12.86
N PHE A 384 -10.20 -14.13 -13.22
CA PHE A 384 -10.80 -13.84 -14.51
C PHE A 384 -10.04 -12.70 -15.19
N GLY A 385 -9.50 -12.95 -16.37
CA GLY A 385 -8.74 -11.98 -17.15
C GLY A 385 -9.22 -11.93 -18.60
N GLU A 386 -8.85 -10.89 -19.32
CA GLU A 386 -9.05 -10.84 -20.76
C GLU A 386 -8.06 -11.79 -21.46
N PHE A 387 -6.79 -11.74 -21.06
CA PHE A 387 -5.72 -12.63 -21.47
C PHE A 387 -5.04 -13.21 -20.24
N GLY A 388 -4.78 -14.51 -20.16
CA GLY A 388 -4.16 -15.05 -18.97
C GLY A 388 -5.09 -14.93 -17.76
N GLY A 389 -6.00 -15.88 -17.59
CA GLY A 389 -7.00 -15.82 -16.52
C GLY A 389 -6.38 -15.63 -15.13
N ALA A 390 -5.14 -16.08 -14.94
CA ALA A 390 -4.29 -15.75 -13.79
C ALA A 390 -3.17 -14.76 -14.14
N LEU A 391 -2.36 -15.04 -15.16
CA LEU A 391 -1.17 -14.25 -15.49
C LEU A 391 -1.15 -13.89 -16.97
N PHE A 392 -1.05 -12.59 -17.26
CA PHE A 392 -0.58 -12.10 -18.56
C PHE A 392 0.83 -11.54 -18.42
N ALA A 393 1.77 -12.11 -19.16
CA ALA A 393 3.14 -11.61 -19.28
C ALA A 393 3.41 -11.11 -20.71
N ASP A 394 3.96 -9.90 -20.81
CA ASP A 394 4.34 -9.23 -22.05
C ASP A 394 5.80 -8.76 -21.95
N HIS A 395 6.64 -9.03 -22.95
CA HIS A 395 8.09 -8.69 -22.92
C HIS A 395 8.76 -9.03 -21.56
N SER A 396 8.64 -10.28 -21.12
CA SER A 396 9.08 -10.74 -19.80
C SER A 396 9.74 -12.12 -19.87
N VAL A 397 10.58 -12.45 -18.90
CA VAL A 397 11.14 -13.81 -18.76
C VAL A 397 10.50 -14.48 -17.56
N VAL A 398 9.74 -15.56 -17.77
CA VAL A 398 8.89 -16.16 -16.73
C VAL A 398 9.40 -17.55 -16.32
N SER A 399 9.54 -17.78 -15.01
CA SER A 399 9.76 -19.10 -14.42
C SER A 399 8.63 -19.43 -13.43
N VAL A 400 7.99 -20.57 -13.64
CA VAL A 400 6.92 -21.08 -12.79
C VAL A 400 7.34 -22.43 -12.20
N GLN A 401 7.39 -22.49 -10.87
CA GLN A 401 7.88 -23.64 -10.12
C GLN A 401 6.90 -24.08 -9.05
N ASN A 402 6.59 -25.37 -8.98
CA ASN A 402 5.73 -26.01 -7.99
C ASN A 402 4.45 -25.19 -7.73
N THR A 403 3.78 -24.77 -8.80
CA THR A 403 2.66 -23.84 -8.73
C THR A 403 1.38 -24.50 -9.23
N GLY A 404 0.30 -24.29 -8.49
CA GLY A 404 -1.02 -24.78 -8.86
C GLY A 404 -1.84 -23.67 -9.51
N CYS A 405 -2.40 -23.96 -10.69
CA CYS A 405 -3.31 -23.06 -11.37
C CYS A 405 -4.61 -23.77 -11.76
N TRP A 406 -5.74 -23.39 -11.18
CA TRP A 406 -6.99 -24.08 -11.46
C TRP A 406 -8.21 -23.18 -11.49
N GLN A 407 -9.18 -23.53 -12.32
CA GLN A 407 -10.44 -22.80 -12.43
C GLN A 407 -10.26 -21.31 -12.70
N ASN A 408 -9.24 -20.94 -13.49
CA ASN A 408 -9.11 -19.57 -13.97
C ASN A 408 -9.75 -19.48 -15.36
N ASP A 409 -10.29 -18.31 -15.65
CA ASP A 409 -11.02 -18.06 -16.88
C ASP A 409 -10.36 -16.87 -17.62
N ALA A 410 -10.10 -17.04 -18.91
CA ALA A 410 -9.68 -15.97 -19.79
C ALA A 410 -10.76 -15.74 -20.86
N HIS A 411 -10.96 -14.50 -21.29
CA HIS A 411 -11.80 -14.24 -22.47
C HIS A 411 -11.11 -14.77 -23.73
N ASP A 412 -9.88 -14.35 -24.00
CA ASP A 412 -9.18 -14.62 -25.25
C ASP A 412 -8.24 -15.81 -25.11
N PHE A 413 -7.01 -15.63 -24.63
CA PHE A 413 -5.98 -16.68 -24.62
C PHE A 413 -5.46 -16.99 -23.23
N GLY A 414 -5.03 -18.24 -23.04
CA GLY A 414 -4.39 -18.68 -21.79
C GLY A 414 -5.35 -18.65 -20.61
N GLY A 415 -6.24 -19.64 -20.51
CA GLY A 415 -7.22 -19.75 -19.42
C GLY A 415 -6.58 -19.61 -18.03
N CYS A 416 -5.31 -20.03 -17.88
CA CYS A 416 -4.47 -19.67 -16.75
C CYS A 416 -3.41 -18.62 -17.10
N MET A 417 -2.47 -18.92 -18.01
CA MET A 417 -1.34 -18.01 -18.29
C MET A 417 -1.20 -17.74 -19.78
N TYR A 418 -0.90 -16.49 -20.10
CA TYR A 418 -0.57 -16.06 -21.46
C TYR A 418 0.80 -15.38 -21.47
N PHE A 419 1.65 -15.80 -22.41
CA PHE A 419 3.01 -15.31 -22.60
C PHE A 419 3.14 -14.70 -24.00
N LEU A 420 3.14 -13.37 -24.09
CA LEU A 420 3.36 -12.62 -25.33
C LEU A 420 4.79 -12.10 -25.35
N ASP A 421 5.56 -12.45 -26.39
CA ASP A 421 6.97 -12.05 -26.52
C ASP A 421 7.78 -12.33 -25.23
N SER A 422 7.35 -13.36 -24.48
CA SER A 422 7.80 -13.62 -23.12
C SER A 422 8.26 -15.07 -22.97
N PRO A 423 9.56 -15.35 -22.97
CA PRO A 423 10.04 -16.72 -22.79
C PRO A 423 9.61 -17.27 -21.43
N ALA A 424 9.06 -18.47 -21.40
CA ALA A 424 8.50 -19.06 -20.19
C ALA A 424 9.01 -20.48 -19.94
N THR A 425 9.26 -20.82 -18.68
CA THR A 425 9.59 -22.18 -18.21
C THR A 425 8.60 -22.62 -17.14
N ILE A 426 8.00 -23.79 -17.33
CA ILE A 426 7.08 -24.44 -16.40
C ILE A 426 7.73 -25.73 -15.89
N ASP A 427 7.92 -25.85 -14.58
CA ASP A 427 8.56 -27.02 -13.98
C ASP A 427 7.65 -28.26 -13.90
N ALA A 428 8.28 -29.40 -13.66
CA ALA A 428 7.62 -30.70 -13.58
C ALA A 428 6.61 -30.82 -12.42
N ASP A 429 6.73 -29.98 -11.37
CA ASP A 429 5.85 -30.04 -10.20
C ASP A 429 4.60 -29.14 -10.33
N SER A 430 4.51 -28.34 -11.40
CA SER A 430 3.39 -27.42 -11.64
C SER A 430 2.16 -28.13 -12.21
N ARG A 431 0.97 -27.63 -11.84
CA ARG A 431 -0.31 -28.30 -12.12
C ARG A 431 -1.38 -27.34 -12.61
N PHE A 432 -2.01 -27.70 -13.71
CA PHE A 432 -3.06 -26.92 -14.38
C PHE A 432 -4.35 -27.75 -14.44
N TRP A 433 -5.46 -27.24 -13.91
CA TRP A 433 -6.74 -27.96 -13.95
C TRP A 433 -7.98 -27.07 -14.07
N GLY A 434 -8.83 -27.35 -15.06
CA GLY A 434 -10.12 -26.71 -15.24
C GLY A 434 -10.00 -25.23 -15.56
N ASN A 435 -8.90 -24.80 -16.18
CA ASN A 435 -8.78 -23.44 -16.70
C ASN A 435 -9.43 -23.37 -18.08
N ASN A 436 -9.97 -22.21 -18.44
CA ASN A 436 -10.77 -22.09 -19.64
C ASN A 436 -10.52 -20.74 -20.32
N ALA A 437 -10.29 -20.78 -21.64
CA ALA A 437 -10.19 -19.62 -22.51
C ALA A 437 -11.38 -19.62 -23.47
N ILE A 438 -12.21 -18.58 -23.47
CA ILE A 438 -13.50 -18.56 -24.20
C ILE A 438 -13.27 -18.58 -25.72
N GLU A 439 -12.38 -17.74 -26.23
CA GLU A 439 -12.11 -17.63 -27.68
C GLU A 439 -10.84 -18.38 -28.12
N GLY A 440 -9.86 -18.57 -27.23
CA GLY A 440 -8.53 -19.16 -27.51
C GLY A 440 -8.45 -20.69 -27.46
N ALA A 441 -9.55 -21.38 -27.77
CA ALA A 441 -9.67 -22.84 -27.80
C ALA A 441 -9.52 -23.57 -26.44
N GLY A 442 -9.82 -22.90 -25.32
CA GLY A 442 -9.85 -23.54 -23.99
C GLY A 442 -8.48 -23.81 -23.34
N ALA A 443 -7.37 -23.48 -24.00
CA ALA A 443 -6.03 -23.79 -23.52
C ALA A 443 -5.72 -23.12 -22.17
N ALA A 444 -5.10 -23.86 -21.24
CA ALA A 444 -4.66 -23.32 -19.95
C ALA A 444 -3.44 -22.41 -20.11
N LEU A 445 -2.54 -22.76 -21.02
CA LEU A 445 -1.36 -21.97 -21.35
C LEU A 445 -1.44 -21.51 -22.80
N ALA A 446 -1.07 -20.27 -23.06
CA ALA A 446 -0.86 -19.77 -24.40
C ALA A 446 0.49 -19.06 -24.51
N ALA A 447 1.17 -19.26 -25.63
CA ALA A 447 2.44 -18.60 -25.94
C ALA A 447 2.38 -18.01 -27.35
N ASP A 448 2.76 -16.75 -27.48
CA ASP A 448 2.74 -16.00 -28.73
C ASP A 448 4.11 -15.40 -29.00
N SER A 449 4.64 -15.67 -30.20
CA SER A 449 5.92 -15.12 -30.69
C SER A 449 7.12 -15.37 -29.76
N THR A 450 7.05 -16.46 -28.97
CA THR A 450 8.01 -16.76 -27.90
C THR A 450 8.34 -18.25 -27.79
N SER A 451 9.24 -18.63 -26.88
CA SER A 451 9.51 -20.03 -26.52
C SER A 451 8.91 -20.40 -25.16
N LEU A 452 8.23 -21.54 -25.11
CA LEU A 452 7.69 -22.14 -23.90
C LEU A 452 8.37 -23.49 -23.62
N MET A 453 9.06 -23.61 -22.50
CA MET A 453 9.60 -24.89 -22.02
C MET A 453 8.67 -25.46 -20.96
N VAL A 454 8.25 -26.71 -21.13
CA VAL A 454 7.44 -27.43 -20.13
C VAL A 454 8.13 -28.72 -19.77
N GLU A 455 8.59 -28.83 -18.53
CA GLU A 455 9.32 -30.00 -18.07
C GLU A 455 8.42 -31.25 -17.99
N ASP A 456 9.02 -32.42 -18.30
CA ASP A 456 8.36 -33.71 -18.20
C ASP A 456 7.94 -33.99 -16.75
N GLY A 457 6.63 -34.00 -16.51
CA GLY A 457 6.03 -34.15 -15.18
C GLY A 457 4.93 -33.12 -14.89
N ALA A 458 4.95 -31.97 -15.56
CA ALA A 458 3.90 -30.96 -15.42
C ALA A 458 2.53 -31.56 -15.80
N THR A 459 1.51 -31.37 -14.97
CA THR A 459 0.21 -32.03 -15.16
C THR A 459 -0.86 -31.08 -15.66
N PHE A 460 -1.62 -31.51 -16.66
CA PHE A 460 -2.75 -30.78 -17.24
C PHE A 460 -4.04 -31.59 -17.11
N GLY A 461 -5.14 -30.89 -16.80
CA GLY A 461 -6.49 -31.45 -16.75
C GLY A 461 -7.04 -31.84 -18.12
N LEU A 462 -8.20 -32.51 -18.12
CA LEU A 462 -8.83 -33.10 -19.31
C LEU A 462 -9.23 -32.08 -20.40
N HIS A 463 -9.16 -30.78 -20.10
CA HIS A 463 -9.45 -29.67 -21.00
C HIS A 463 -8.40 -28.55 -20.92
N ASP A 464 -7.31 -28.78 -20.19
CA ASP A 464 -6.22 -27.84 -20.10
C ASP A 464 -5.19 -28.22 -21.18
N ASP A 465 -5.16 -27.47 -22.27
CA ASP A 465 -4.17 -27.65 -23.33
C ASP A 465 -3.17 -26.48 -23.39
N ILE A 466 -2.18 -26.58 -24.27
CA ILE A 466 -1.22 -25.54 -24.58
C ILE A 466 -1.49 -25.04 -26.00
N HIS A 467 -1.60 -23.72 -26.17
CA HIS A 467 -1.80 -23.09 -27.48
C HIS A 467 -0.56 -22.28 -27.88
N LEU A 468 -0.03 -22.53 -29.07
CA LEU A 468 1.11 -21.80 -29.65
C LEU A 468 0.64 -20.93 -30.81
N LEU A 469 0.99 -19.65 -30.76
CA LEU A 469 0.56 -18.60 -31.70
C LEU A 469 1.77 -17.96 -32.39
N ASN A 470 1.57 -17.48 -33.62
CA ASN A 470 2.53 -16.65 -34.37
C ASN A 470 3.99 -17.14 -34.36
N GLY A 471 4.19 -18.45 -34.55
CA GLY A 471 5.52 -19.04 -34.61
C GLY A 471 6.17 -19.31 -33.26
N ALA A 472 5.40 -19.24 -32.16
CA ALA A 472 5.84 -19.71 -30.86
C ALA A 472 6.28 -21.19 -30.92
N THR A 473 7.26 -21.52 -30.10
CA THR A 473 7.87 -22.86 -30.03
C THR A 473 7.70 -23.45 -28.65
N MET A 474 7.61 -24.78 -28.58
CA MET A 474 7.56 -25.52 -27.33
C MET A 474 8.63 -26.61 -27.31
N SER A 475 9.27 -26.78 -26.16
CA SER A 475 10.29 -27.82 -25.92
C SER A 475 9.99 -28.63 -24.67
#